data_AF-A0A3G4W4D1-F1
#
_entry.id   AF-A0A3G4W4D1-F1
#
_cell.length_a   1.000
_cell.length_b   1.000
_cell.length_c   1.000
_cell.angle_alpha   90.00
_cell.angle_beta   90.00
_cell.angle_gamma   90.00
#
_symmetry.space_group_name_H-M   'P 1'
#
loop_
_entity.id
_entity.type
_entity.pdbx_description
1 polymer ?
#
loop_
_entity_poly.entity_id
_entity_poly.type
_entity_poly.pdbx_seq_one_letter_code
_entity_poly.pdbx_strand_id
1 'polypeptide(L)'
;MDEISALGPADEKLTQEAAEVAVSWVLAGELTHEQSQQLIVGDHLGSHNWMGEADWVHRWERDLREALTTATDSQEGRQRVAAAKDTALREMQSHLYFELNWAGWLGPNPGYQRVCASLRRIIATGRPTAP
;
A
#
# COMPACT_ATOMS: atom_id res chain seq x y z
N MET A 1 7.43 7.73 24.92
CA MET A 1 7.49 8.69 23.81
C MET A 1 6.25 8.38 23.00
N ASP A 2 5.09 8.84 23.48
CA ASP A 2 3.78 8.50 22.92
C ASP A 2 3.25 9.74 22.21
N GLU A 3 3.77 10.00 21.01
CA GLU A 3 3.01 10.79 20.05
C GLU A 3 1.92 9.88 19.52
N ILE A 4 0.77 9.94 20.17
CA ILE A 4 -0.49 9.45 19.63
C ILE A 4 -0.59 10.04 18.22
N SER A 5 -0.55 9.18 17.20
CA SER A 5 -0.75 9.56 15.82
C SER A 5 -1.93 10.54 15.75
N ALA A 6 -1.72 11.72 15.15
CA ALA A 6 -2.75 12.76 15.04
C ALA A 6 -3.93 12.34 14.15
N LEU A 7 -3.86 11.15 13.54
CA LEU A 7 -4.85 10.56 12.67
C LEU A 7 -5.91 9.76 13.45
N GLY A 8 -7.15 9.83 12.96
CA GLY A 8 -8.31 9.19 13.60
C GLY A 8 -8.70 7.84 12.97
N PRO A 9 -9.75 7.17 13.52
CA PRO A 9 -10.23 5.88 13.00
C PRO A 9 -10.65 5.89 11.52
N ALA A 10 -11.05 7.05 10.99
CA ALA A 10 -11.41 7.19 9.58
C ALA A 10 -10.17 7.09 8.66
N ASP A 11 -9.03 7.61 9.11
CA ASP A 11 -7.76 7.56 8.39
C ASP A 11 -7.21 6.14 8.36
N GLU A 12 -7.25 5.45 9.51
CA GLU A 12 -6.86 4.04 9.62
C GLU A 12 -7.72 3.13 8.72
N LYS A 13 -9.04 3.35 8.71
CA LYS A 13 -9.94 2.61 7.82
C LYS A 13 -9.61 2.88 6.35
N LEU A 14 -9.34 4.14 5.99
CA LEU A 14 -9.02 4.52 4.62
C LEU A 14 -7.72 3.86 4.13
N THR A 15 -6.68 3.83 4.97
CA THR A 15 -5.40 3.19 4.62
C THR A 15 -5.50 1.68 4.58
N GLN A 16 -6.29 1.08 5.48
CA GLN A 16 -6.59 -0.35 5.47
C GLN A 16 -7.28 -0.77 4.17
N GLU A 17 -8.37 -0.11 3.78
CA GLU A 17 -9.12 -0.46 2.55
C GLU A 17 -8.25 -0.31 1.30
N ALA A 18 -7.43 0.74 1.22
CA ALA A 18 -6.50 0.93 0.11
C ALA A 18 -5.42 -0.18 0.06
N ALA A 19 -4.88 -0.58 1.22
CA ALA A 19 -3.90 -1.64 1.32
C ALA A 19 -4.48 -3.01 0.91
N GLU A 20 -5.71 -3.32 1.29
CA GLU A 20 -6.41 -4.54 0.87
C GLU A 20 -6.58 -4.61 -0.65
N VAL A 21 -6.92 -3.49 -1.28
CA VAL A 21 -7.02 -3.40 -2.74
C VAL A 21 -5.65 -3.56 -3.39
N ALA A 22 -4.61 -2.89 -2.90
CA ALA A 22 -3.24 -3.00 -3.42
C ALA A 22 -2.71 -4.45 -3.35
N VAL A 23 -2.88 -5.13 -2.21
CA VAL A 23 -2.50 -6.55 -2.07
C VAL A 23 -3.27 -7.40 -3.08
N SER A 24 -4.57 -7.13 -3.29
CA SER A 24 -5.36 -7.89 -4.26
C SER A 24 -4.84 -7.79 -5.69
N TRP A 25 -4.18 -6.68 -6.07
CA TRP A 25 -3.56 -6.52 -7.38
C TRP A 25 -2.38 -7.47 -7.55
N VAL A 26 -1.49 -7.54 -6.55
CA VAL A 26 -0.34 -8.45 -6.56
C VAL A 26 -0.79 -9.92 -6.53
N LEU A 27 -1.89 -10.22 -5.82
CA LEU A 27 -2.48 -11.55 -5.81
C LEU A 27 -3.07 -11.95 -7.16
N ALA A 28 -3.48 -10.99 -7.99
CA ALA A 28 -3.97 -11.24 -9.34
C ALA A 28 -2.84 -11.38 -10.37
N GLY A 29 -1.64 -10.87 -10.06
CA GLY A 29 -0.46 -10.98 -10.93
C GLY A 29 0.57 -9.90 -10.68
N GLU A 30 1.54 -9.82 -11.59
CA GLU A 30 2.52 -8.72 -11.64
C GLU A 30 1.81 -7.38 -11.83
N LEU A 31 2.27 -6.36 -11.10
CA LEU A 31 1.75 -5.02 -11.27
C LEU A 31 2.21 -4.45 -12.62
N THR A 32 1.28 -3.86 -13.36
CA THR A 32 1.65 -2.98 -14.46
C THR A 32 2.36 -1.73 -13.93
N HIS A 33 3.19 -1.10 -14.76
CA HIS A 33 3.86 0.15 -14.40
C HIS A 33 2.86 1.22 -13.91
N GLU A 34 1.70 1.31 -14.56
CA GLU A 34 0.63 2.23 -14.15
C GLU A 34 0.12 1.88 -12.75
N GLN A 35 -0.19 0.61 -12.47
CA GLN A 35 -0.64 0.17 -11.14
C GLN A 35 0.40 0.46 -10.05
N SER A 36 1.69 0.20 -10.30
CA SER A 36 2.76 0.54 -9.37
C SER A 36 2.80 2.06 -9.09
N GLN A 37 2.65 2.89 -10.12
CA GLN A 37 2.54 4.34 -9.96
C GLN A 37 1.28 4.75 -9.18
N GLN A 38 0.19 3.98 -9.25
CA GLN A 38 -1.01 4.29 -8.48
C GLN A 38 -0.81 4.09 -6.97
N LEU A 39 0.09 3.20 -6.57
CA LEU A 39 0.38 2.93 -5.16
C LEU A 39 1.26 4.01 -4.51
N ILE A 40 1.94 4.83 -5.31
CA ILE A 40 2.67 6.01 -4.83
C ILE A 40 1.62 7.09 -4.49
N VAL A 41 1.50 7.43 -3.22
CA VAL A 41 0.56 8.45 -2.72
C VAL A 41 1.28 9.76 -2.42
N GLY A 42 0.55 10.88 -2.41
CA GLY A 42 1.15 12.20 -2.16
C GLY A 42 1.79 12.85 -3.40
N ASP A 43 2.47 13.98 -3.20
CA ASP A 43 3.03 14.84 -4.27
C ASP A 43 4.43 14.36 -4.74
N HIS A 44 4.73 13.08 -4.52
CA HIS A 44 6.08 12.56 -4.75
C HIS A 44 6.46 12.55 -6.22
N LEU A 45 5.50 12.47 -7.15
CA LEU A 45 5.73 12.40 -8.60
C LEU A 45 6.53 13.59 -9.19
N GLY A 46 6.69 14.70 -8.46
CA GLY A 46 7.52 15.84 -8.85
C GLY A 46 8.80 16.05 -8.04
N SER A 47 9.09 15.21 -7.03
CA SER A 47 10.21 15.40 -6.09
C SER A 47 11.25 14.27 -6.19
N HIS A 48 12.48 14.51 -5.71
CA HIS A 48 13.52 13.48 -5.67
C HIS A 48 13.16 12.28 -4.79
N ASN A 49 12.13 12.38 -3.94
CA ASN A 49 11.63 11.29 -3.11
C ASN A 49 10.85 10.24 -3.92
N TRP A 50 10.42 10.55 -5.16
CA TRP A 50 9.68 9.62 -6.02
C TRP A 50 10.46 8.33 -6.32
N MET A 51 11.78 8.42 -6.47
CA MET A 51 12.62 7.24 -6.74
C MET A 51 12.64 6.29 -5.54
N GLY A 52 12.69 6.82 -4.32
CA GLY A 52 12.65 6.02 -3.09
C GLY A 52 11.30 5.31 -2.91
N GLU A 53 10.20 5.99 -3.24
CA GLU A 53 8.85 5.43 -3.19
C GLU A 53 8.63 4.34 -4.23
N ALA A 54 9.06 4.57 -5.48
CA ALA A 54 9.00 3.56 -6.52
C ALA A 54 9.80 2.31 -6.13
N ASP A 55 11.01 2.50 -5.60
CA ASP A 55 11.83 1.40 -5.10
C ASP A 55 11.16 0.64 -3.95
N TRP A 56 10.45 1.33 -3.06
CA TRP A 56 9.71 0.70 -1.98
C TRP A 56 8.56 -0.16 -2.50
N VAL A 57 7.72 0.37 -3.40
CA VAL A 57 6.59 -0.38 -4.00
C VAL A 57 7.10 -1.64 -4.70
N HIS A 58 8.18 -1.54 -5.47
CA HIS A 58 8.73 -2.69 -6.19
C HIS A 58 9.37 -3.73 -5.26
N ARG A 59 10.00 -3.32 -4.15
CA ARG A 59 10.48 -4.27 -3.14
C ARG A 59 9.31 -5.00 -2.48
N TRP A 60 8.30 -4.25 -2.02
CA TRP A 60 7.11 -4.82 -1.40
C TRP A 60 6.39 -5.81 -2.32
N GLU A 61 6.20 -5.46 -3.61
CA GLU A 61 5.60 -6.35 -4.60
C GLU A 61 6.41 -7.63 -4.77
N ARG A 62 7.73 -7.50 -4.96
CA ARG A 62 8.64 -8.63 -5.17
C ARG A 62 8.61 -9.58 -3.97
N ASP A 63 8.68 -9.06 -2.76
CA ASP A 63 8.77 -9.87 -1.55
C ASP A 63 7.47 -10.67 -1.33
N LEU A 64 6.29 -10.09 -1.62
CA LEU A 64 5.02 -10.82 -1.63
C LEU A 64 5.00 -11.89 -2.74
N ARG A 65 5.40 -11.55 -3.97
CA ARG A 65 5.39 -12.51 -5.09
C ARG A 65 6.34 -13.68 -4.85
N GLU A 66 7.52 -13.43 -4.31
CA GLU A 66 8.49 -14.48 -3.96
C GLU A 66 7.91 -15.46 -2.95
N ALA A 67 7.21 -14.97 -1.93
CA ALA A 67 6.52 -15.83 -0.97
C ALA A 67 5.40 -16.67 -1.63
N LEU A 68 4.70 -16.12 -2.64
CA LEU A 68 3.66 -16.83 -3.38
C LEU A 68 4.22 -17.90 -4.31
N THR A 69 5.34 -17.64 -4.99
CA THR A 69 5.93 -18.56 -5.98
C THR A 69 6.74 -19.69 -5.32
N THR A 70 7.29 -19.46 -4.13
CA THR A 70 8.09 -20.45 -3.39
C THR A 70 7.25 -21.35 -2.49
N ALA A 71 5.95 -21.05 -2.33
CA ALA A 71 5.04 -21.86 -1.55
C ALA A 71 4.70 -23.18 -2.25
N THR A 72 4.76 -24.27 -1.51
CA THR A 72 4.29 -25.58 -1.97
C THR A 72 2.81 -25.79 -1.64
N ASP A 73 2.14 -26.75 -2.28
CA ASP A 73 0.74 -27.12 -1.98
C ASP A 73 0.54 -27.81 -0.61
N SER A 74 1.57 -27.85 0.22
CA SER A 74 1.50 -28.38 1.58
C SER A 74 0.70 -27.45 2.50
N GLN A 75 0.27 -27.98 3.64
CA GLN A 75 -0.33 -27.16 4.69
C GLN A 75 0.62 -26.07 5.19
N GLU A 76 1.90 -26.40 5.31
CA GLU A 76 2.95 -25.45 5.69
C GLU A 76 3.11 -24.35 4.64
N GLY A 77 3.09 -24.69 3.35
CA GLY A 77 3.11 -23.72 2.26
C GLY A 77 1.91 -22.78 2.28
N ARG A 78 0.69 -23.29 2.51
CA ARG A 78 -0.51 -22.45 2.69
C ARG A 78 -0.41 -21.50 3.88
N GLN A 79 0.17 -21.95 4.99
CA GLN A 79 0.38 -21.10 6.18
C GLN A 79 1.40 -20.00 5.90
N ARG A 80 2.49 -20.30 5.18
CA ARG A 80 3.47 -19.28 4.76
C ARG A 80 2.85 -18.24 3.84
N VAL A 81 2.01 -18.67 2.89
CA VAL A 81 1.27 -17.74 2.02
C VAL A 81 0.34 -16.84 2.81
N ALA A 82 -0.40 -17.39 3.78
CA ALA A 82 -1.26 -16.58 4.65
C ALA A 82 -0.46 -15.54 5.44
N ALA A 83 0.65 -15.96 6.06
CA ALA A 83 1.53 -15.06 6.80
C ALA A 83 2.16 -13.97 5.90
N ALA A 84 2.55 -14.31 4.68
CA ALA A 84 3.09 -13.35 3.72
C ALA A 84 2.05 -12.30 3.30
N LYS A 85 0.80 -12.71 3.09
CA LYS A 85 -0.32 -11.79 2.81
C LYS A 85 -0.57 -10.84 3.98
N ASP A 86 -0.60 -11.37 5.21
CA ASP A 86 -0.82 -10.56 6.42
C ASP A 86 0.33 -9.58 6.67
N THR A 87 1.57 -9.96 6.37
CA THR A 87 2.72 -9.06 6.43
C THR A 87 2.65 -7.99 5.36
N ALA A 88 2.41 -8.36 4.09
CA ALA A 88 2.31 -7.41 2.99
C ALA A 88 1.18 -6.40 3.20
N LEU A 89 0.04 -6.84 3.75
CA LEU A 89 -1.08 -5.97 4.10
C LEU A 89 -0.69 -4.94 5.17
N ARG A 90 -0.06 -5.40 6.26
CA ARG A 90 0.37 -4.52 7.36
C ARG A 90 1.44 -3.52 6.92
N GLU A 91 2.41 -3.95 6.11
CA GLU A 91 3.46 -3.08 5.59
C GLU A 91 2.87 -2.00 4.67
N MET A 92 1.97 -2.38 3.76
CA MET A 92 1.29 -1.43 2.89
C MET A 92 0.43 -0.45 3.69
N GLN A 93 -0.41 -0.95 4.60
CA GLN A 93 -1.23 -0.08 5.45
C GLN A 93 -0.37 0.90 6.26
N SER A 94 0.74 0.42 6.85
CA SER A 94 1.64 1.25 7.67
C SER A 94 2.29 2.34 6.84
N HIS A 95 2.72 2.04 5.62
CA HIS A 95 3.30 3.02 4.71
C HIS A 95 2.28 4.10 4.31
N LEU A 96 1.09 3.69 3.88
CA LEU A 96 0.01 4.62 3.52
C LEU A 96 -0.41 5.50 4.70
N TYR A 97 -0.43 4.94 5.91
CA TYR A 97 -0.73 5.68 7.14
C TYR A 97 0.38 6.65 7.52
N PHE A 98 1.66 6.27 7.34
CA PHE A 98 2.80 7.18 7.51
C PHE A 98 2.69 8.38 6.57
N GLU A 99 2.45 8.16 5.28
CA GLU A 99 2.29 9.23 4.28
C GLU A 99 1.14 10.18 4.64
N LEU A 100 0.01 9.63 5.09
CA LEU A 100 -1.14 10.41 5.51
C LEU A 100 -0.85 11.23 6.78
N ASN A 101 -0.16 10.63 7.77
CA ASN A 101 0.20 11.29 9.02
C ASN A 101 1.20 12.42 8.74
N TRP A 102 2.24 12.13 7.96
CA TRP A 102 3.25 13.09 7.53
C TRP A 102 2.60 14.29 6.83
N ALA A 103 1.67 14.05 5.90
CA ALA A 103 0.94 15.11 5.22
C ALA A 103 0.09 15.97 6.16
N GLY A 104 -0.50 15.38 7.20
CA GLY A 104 -1.27 16.09 8.24
C GLY A 104 -0.39 16.90 9.20
N TRP A 105 0.80 16.40 9.53
CA TRP A 105 1.78 17.08 10.40
C TRP A 105 2.31 18.37 9.80
N LEU A 106 2.34 18.48 8.47
CA LEU A 106 2.73 19.71 7.79
C LEU A 106 1.69 20.85 7.92
N GLY A 107 0.56 20.64 8.61
CA GLY A 107 -0.49 21.63 8.86
C GLY A 107 -1.75 21.40 8.00
N PRO A 108 -2.75 22.31 8.03
CA PRO A 108 -4.00 22.20 7.27
C PRO A 108 -3.75 22.43 5.77
N ASN A 109 -3.03 21.49 5.16
CA ASN A 109 -2.40 21.68 3.88
C ASN A 109 -3.02 20.79 2.80
N PRO A 110 -3.09 21.28 1.54
CA PRO A 110 -3.52 20.51 0.37
C PRO A 110 -2.89 19.12 0.24
N GLY A 111 -1.73 18.87 0.87
CA GLY A 111 -1.08 17.56 0.95
C GLY A 111 -1.97 16.46 1.53
N TYR A 112 -2.61 16.68 2.69
CA TYR A 112 -3.49 15.68 3.32
C TYR A 112 -4.66 15.32 2.40
N GLN A 113 -5.32 16.33 1.81
CA GLN A 113 -6.42 16.12 0.87
C GLN A 113 -5.98 15.33 -0.37
N ARG A 114 -4.77 15.59 -0.88
CA ARG A 114 -4.20 14.85 -2.01
C ARG A 114 -3.89 13.40 -1.65
N VAL A 115 -3.29 13.13 -0.49
CA VAL A 115 -3.06 11.75 -0.04
C VAL A 115 -4.40 11.02 0.12
N CYS A 116 -5.39 11.62 0.77
CA CYS A 116 -6.74 11.04 0.86
C CYS A 116 -7.37 10.79 -0.52
N ALA A 117 -7.18 11.69 -1.49
CA ALA A 117 -7.68 11.51 -2.85
C ALA A 117 -6.98 10.33 -3.56
N SER A 118 -5.67 10.18 -3.39
CA SER A 118 -4.93 9.03 -3.91
C SER A 118 -5.38 7.71 -3.29
N LEU A 119 -5.60 7.66 -1.98
CA LEU A 119 -6.13 6.48 -1.28
C LEU A 119 -7.53 6.10 -1.80
N ARG A 120 -8.43 7.08 -1.90
CA ARG A 120 -9.78 6.87 -2.46
C ARG A 120 -9.74 6.41 -3.91
N ARG A 121 -8.79 6.89 -4.70
CA ARG A 121 -8.59 6.41 -6.07
C ARG A 121 -8.17 4.94 -6.10
N ILE A 122 -7.20 4.53 -5.27
CA ILE A 122 -6.79 3.11 -5.16
C ILE A 122 -8.03 2.25 -4.86
N ILE A 123 -8.82 2.65 -3.86
CA ILE A 123 -10.05 1.95 -3.48
C ILE A 123 -11.04 1.90 -4.64
N ALA A 124 -11.25 3.01 -5.35
CA ALA A 124 -12.18 3.11 -6.46
C ALA A 124 -11.75 2.32 -7.71
N THR A 125 -10.45 2.18 -7.96
CA THR A 125 -9.93 1.28 -9.01
C THR A 125 -10.35 -0.16 -8.74
N GLY A 126 -10.45 -0.55 -7.46
CA GLY A 126 -11.01 -1.83 -7.05
C GLY A 126 -10.13 -3.02 -7.40
N ARG A 127 -10.63 -4.23 -7.19
CA ARG A 127 -9.89 -5.47 -7.51
C ARG A 127 -9.81 -5.64 -9.03
N PRO A 128 -8.73 -6.22 -9.58
CA PRO A 128 -8.62 -6.45 -11.01
C PRO A 128 -9.73 -7.41 -11.40
N THR A 129 -10.56 -7.03 -12.37
CA THR A 129 -11.48 -7.97 -12.98
C THR A 129 -10.65 -9.03 -13.68
N ALA A 130 -10.85 -10.31 -13.34
CA ALA A 130 -10.28 -11.40 -14.11
C ALA A 130 -10.65 -11.20 -15.59
N PRO A 131 -9.72 -11.47 -16.53
CA PRO A 131 -10.02 -11.40 -17.95
C PRO A 131 -11.16 -12.32 -18.37
#